data_AF-A0A8J4FP50-F1
#
_entry.id   AF-A0A8J4FP50-F1
#
_cell.length_a   1.000
_cell.length_b   1.000
_cell.length_c   1.000
_cell.angle_alpha   90.00
_cell.angle_beta   90.00
_cell.angle_gamma   90.00
#
_symmetry.space_group_name_H-M   'P 1'
#
loop_
_entity.id
_entity.type
_entity.pdbx_description
1 polymer ?
#
loop_
_entity_poly.entity_id
_entity_poly.type
_entity_poly.pdbx_seq_one_letter_code
_entity_poly.pdbx_strand_id
1 'polypeptide(L)'
;MPSSEPHLSHSAVLIEDDPDYISPFGKDSAAHALYSALVTLTLGVLGSTVLPVPYAFSKTGIAAGVLTMVLVAAANDATCCMMIRAAAHTGLTTFEQLSEWAGGRKARIFTQVSLILLLYGTLCGGLAFLSDVARVMVQKGLGDGEAPALLAADGRPVMILTVLTVLLPLCLQRHIRQFEKAATVGVAVVVVLCVLIVARAVSDDFPAVRSGELNVLHVKVDAHLPEAFAVLGFAFYMQPMLMPLLKEMPSGPAGTRLTERAVHITLFAVACGVYGTVGVFGASIFGTQTESNIMVNDLLPGFRTATLVLYASLLVYLCCGMVTTHYALRASLDLLLVGPDAPFTWTRQIAETLGILSCATTVALLFPTQAEKIFALTGCTAVCLVCYVIPVFIHLAVQRDVQRMQTDECRGAVGTHTVSAATETDAAATRTPDPLREPLLEGTGPDVRAAAAVAACCCSKPAGLLTSESLQARAEDRGSSSRGRPGCSSMRGAVQCVWQSLCRYTLPAAIVVIGVGFSIAGLYVGFLDLMSYLDDGGTEAAGPPPASSASIRA
;
A
#
# COMPACT_ATOMS: atom_id res chain seq x y z
N MET A 1 -8.60 30.43 -43.06
CA MET A 1 -7.28 30.33 -42.42
C MET A 1 -7.47 29.70 -41.05
N PRO A 2 -7.00 28.45 -40.81
CA PRO A 2 -7.14 27.79 -39.53
C PRO A 2 -5.93 28.13 -38.65
N SER A 3 -6.16 28.54 -37.40
CA SER A 3 -5.12 28.81 -36.41
C SER A 3 -5.20 27.79 -35.27
N SER A 4 -4.43 26.72 -35.44
CA SER A 4 -3.64 25.95 -34.46
C SER A 4 -4.08 25.96 -32.98
N GLU A 5 -4.55 24.80 -32.53
CA GLU A 5 -4.52 24.38 -31.12
C GLU A 5 -3.06 24.18 -30.65
N PRO A 6 -2.70 24.50 -29.40
CA PRO A 6 -1.38 24.23 -28.86
C PRO A 6 -1.29 22.77 -28.40
N HIS A 7 -0.42 22.00 -29.05
CA HIS A 7 0.04 20.70 -28.58
C HIS A 7 0.70 20.83 -27.20
N LEU A 8 0.07 20.29 -26.15
CA LEU A 8 0.72 20.08 -24.86
C LEU A 8 1.74 18.94 -24.99
N SER A 9 3.02 19.29 -25.04
CA SER A 9 4.13 18.36 -24.88
C SER A 9 4.18 17.86 -23.42
N HIS A 10 3.88 16.58 -23.23
CA HIS A 10 4.07 15.87 -21.98
C HIS A 10 5.57 15.65 -21.74
N SER A 11 6.14 16.40 -20.80
CA SER A 11 7.46 16.12 -20.24
C SER A 11 7.25 15.47 -18.87
N ALA A 12 7.24 14.14 -18.88
CA ALA A 12 7.25 13.34 -17.66
C ALA A 12 8.64 13.43 -17.02
N VAL A 13 8.68 13.35 -15.69
CA VAL A 13 9.89 13.12 -14.90
C VAL A 13 10.62 11.91 -15.48
N LEU A 14 11.68 12.17 -16.24
CA LEU A 14 12.57 11.18 -16.84
C LEU A 14 13.34 10.50 -15.70
N ILE A 15 12.85 9.32 -15.31
CA ILE A 15 13.77 8.22 -15.08
C ILE A 15 14.37 7.98 -16.47
N GLU A 16 15.66 8.26 -16.62
CA GLU A 16 16.38 8.17 -17.88
C GLU A 16 16.23 6.75 -18.44
N ASP A 17 15.34 6.60 -19.42
CA ASP A 17 15.15 5.36 -20.17
C ASP A 17 16.40 5.15 -21.02
N ASP A 18 17.17 4.13 -20.64
CA ASP A 18 18.32 3.63 -21.38
C ASP A 18 17.85 3.22 -22.80
N PRO A 19 18.41 3.78 -23.89
CA PRO A 19 18.00 3.45 -25.26
C PRO A 19 18.24 1.98 -25.63
N ASP A 20 18.99 1.23 -24.81
CA ASP A 20 19.17 -0.22 -24.89
C ASP A 20 18.21 -1.02 -23.98
N TYR A 21 17.13 -0.42 -23.49
CA TYR A 21 16.10 -1.11 -22.68
C TYR A 21 15.32 -2.13 -23.53
N ILE A 22 15.87 -3.34 -23.61
CA ILE A 22 15.15 -4.53 -24.04
C ILE A 22 14.28 -4.94 -22.86
N SER A 23 12.95 -4.83 -22.99
CA SER A 23 12.03 -5.37 -21.98
C SER A 23 12.40 -6.85 -21.76
N PRO A 24 12.65 -7.32 -20.52
CA PRO A 24 13.17 -8.67 -20.26
C PRO A 24 12.16 -9.80 -20.53
N PHE A 25 11.09 -9.51 -21.26
CA PHE A 25 9.84 -10.24 -21.20
C PHE A 25 9.55 -10.98 -22.52
N GLY A 26 10.31 -12.04 -22.77
CA GLY A 26 9.90 -13.15 -23.64
C GLY A 26 8.78 -13.98 -22.99
N LYS A 27 8.20 -14.96 -23.69
CA LYS A 27 6.98 -15.71 -23.32
C LYS A 27 6.91 -16.34 -21.89
N ASP A 28 8.03 -16.40 -21.15
CA ASP A 28 8.10 -16.70 -19.71
C ASP A 28 7.74 -15.49 -18.78
N SER A 29 7.33 -14.38 -19.38
CA SER A 29 7.22 -13.04 -18.78
C SER A 29 6.25 -12.89 -17.61
N ALA A 30 5.07 -13.51 -17.66
CA ALA A 30 4.01 -13.21 -16.69
C ALA A 30 4.32 -13.74 -15.29
N ALA A 31 4.99 -14.90 -15.19
CA ALA A 31 5.37 -15.48 -13.91
C ALA A 31 6.50 -14.68 -13.24
N HIS A 32 7.49 -14.25 -14.02
CA HIS A 32 8.58 -13.40 -13.54
C HIS A 32 8.10 -12.00 -13.13
N ALA A 33 7.21 -11.39 -13.92
CA ALA A 33 6.59 -10.11 -13.58
C ALA A 33 5.77 -10.21 -12.30
N LEU A 34 4.98 -11.29 -12.13
CA LEU A 34 4.25 -11.54 -10.89
C LEU A 34 5.19 -11.72 -9.70
N TYR A 35 6.28 -12.47 -9.86
CA TYR A 35 7.24 -12.69 -8.79
C TYR A 35 7.91 -11.39 -8.35
N SER A 36 8.40 -10.56 -9.29
CA SER A 36 8.98 -9.25 -8.97
C SER A 36 7.95 -8.36 -8.27
N ALA A 37 6.71 -8.30 -8.79
CA ALA A 37 5.62 -7.55 -8.16
C ALA A 37 5.35 -8.00 -6.73
N LEU A 38 5.28 -9.31 -6.48
CA LEU A 38 5.06 -9.86 -5.14
C LEU A 38 6.19 -9.49 -4.19
N VAL A 39 7.45 -9.62 -4.61
CA VAL A 39 8.62 -9.28 -3.79
C VAL A 39 8.64 -7.79 -3.44
N THR A 40 8.42 -6.92 -4.44
CA THR A 40 8.40 -5.47 -4.25
C THR A 40 7.25 -5.02 -3.36
N LEU A 41 6.03 -5.53 -3.58
CA LEU A 41 4.89 -5.24 -2.71
C LEU A 41 5.09 -5.79 -1.30
N THR A 42 5.71 -6.97 -1.17
CA THR A 42 6.00 -7.57 0.14
C THR A 42 6.98 -6.73 0.93
N LEU A 43 8.08 -6.28 0.30
CA LEU A 43 9.04 -5.38 0.96
C LEU A 43 8.37 -4.06 1.35
N GLY A 44 7.51 -3.51 0.47
CA GLY A 44 6.79 -2.27 0.72
C GLY A 44 5.81 -2.38 1.89
N VAL A 45 5.06 -3.49 1.98
CA VAL A 45 4.08 -3.71 3.05
C VAL A 45 4.77 -4.09 4.36
N LEU A 46 5.62 -5.12 4.37
CA LEU A 46 6.18 -5.70 5.60
C LEU A 46 7.21 -4.81 6.29
N GLY A 47 7.88 -3.93 5.55
CA GLY A 47 9.01 -3.08 5.92
C GLY A 47 9.33 -2.95 7.42
N SER A 48 9.18 -1.75 7.98
CA SER A 48 9.33 -1.50 9.41
C SER A 48 8.08 -1.85 10.23
N THR A 49 6.96 -2.09 9.56
CA THR A 49 5.61 -2.31 10.09
C THR A 49 5.43 -3.65 10.78
N VAL A 50 6.25 -4.66 10.49
CA VAL A 50 6.17 -5.99 11.15
C VAL A 50 6.51 -5.93 12.65
N LEU A 51 7.35 -4.98 13.07
CA LEU A 51 7.88 -4.88 14.43
C LEU A 51 6.84 -4.46 15.50
N PRO A 52 5.89 -3.53 15.22
CA PRO A 52 4.87 -3.11 16.18
C PRO A 52 3.57 -3.93 16.16
N VAL A 53 3.42 -4.86 15.21
CA VAL A 53 2.21 -5.69 15.12
C VAL A 53 1.96 -6.53 16.40
N PRO A 54 2.97 -7.16 17.03
CA PRO A 54 2.79 -7.87 18.30
C PRO A 54 2.24 -6.99 19.42
N TYR A 55 2.72 -5.74 19.51
CA TYR A 55 2.21 -4.76 20.47
C TYR A 55 0.74 -4.45 20.21
N ALA A 56 0.34 -4.25 18.95
CA ALA A 56 -1.06 -4.02 18.64
C ALA A 56 -1.94 -5.21 19.07
N PHE A 57 -1.50 -6.45 18.83
CA PHE A 57 -2.22 -7.65 19.24
C PHE A 57 -2.28 -7.85 20.76
N SER A 58 -1.25 -7.44 21.51
CA SER A 58 -1.26 -7.50 22.98
C SER A 58 -2.28 -6.54 23.60
N LYS A 59 -2.53 -5.39 22.94
CA LYS A 59 -3.53 -4.41 23.38
C LYS A 59 -4.95 -4.71 22.88
N THR A 60 -5.12 -5.21 21.66
CA THR A 60 -6.46 -5.54 21.12
C THR A 60 -6.99 -6.90 21.60
N GLY A 61 -6.10 -7.82 21.96
CA GLY A 61 -6.40 -9.24 22.07
C GLY A 61 -6.44 -9.94 20.70
N ILE A 62 -6.42 -11.27 20.72
CA ILE A 62 -6.24 -12.09 19.51
C ILE A 62 -7.45 -11.98 18.58
N ALA A 63 -8.67 -12.26 19.06
CA ALA A 63 -9.86 -12.26 18.21
C ALA A 63 -10.13 -10.90 17.54
N ALA A 64 -10.06 -9.80 18.30
CA ALA A 64 -10.26 -8.46 17.75
C ALA A 64 -9.10 -8.02 16.85
N GLY A 65 -7.85 -8.37 17.20
CA GLY A 65 -6.69 -8.11 16.35
C GLY A 65 -6.81 -8.79 14.99
N VAL A 66 -7.15 -10.08 14.95
CA VAL A 66 -7.38 -10.83 13.70
C VAL A 66 -8.56 -10.25 12.92
N LEU A 67 -9.68 -9.94 13.58
CA LEU A 67 -10.84 -9.37 12.91
C LEU A 67 -10.51 -8.02 12.25
N THR A 68 -9.88 -7.10 13.00
CA THR A 68 -9.48 -5.79 12.47
C THR A 68 -8.46 -5.94 11.35
N MET A 69 -7.48 -6.85 11.50
CA MET A 69 -6.51 -7.16 10.46
C MET A 69 -7.19 -7.57 9.14
N VAL A 70 -8.16 -8.50 9.19
CA VAL A 70 -8.90 -8.96 8.01
C VAL A 70 -9.72 -7.82 7.39
N LEU A 71 -10.37 -6.99 8.21
CA LEU A 71 -11.15 -5.85 7.74
C LEU A 71 -10.27 -4.79 7.05
N VAL A 72 -9.14 -4.45 7.66
CA VAL A 72 -8.17 -3.49 7.11
C VAL A 72 -7.55 -4.03 5.83
N ALA A 73 -7.18 -5.32 5.80
CA ALA A 73 -6.66 -5.96 4.60
C ALA A 73 -7.68 -5.91 3.45
N ALA A 74 -8.94 -6.24 3.72
CA ALA A 74 -10.01 -6.17 2.72
C ALA A 74 -10.29 -4.74 2.24
N ALA A 75 -10.23 -3.75 3.13
CA ALA A 75 -10.39 -2.34 2.78
C ALA A 75 -9.24 -1.86 1.88
N ASN A 76 -7.99 -2.14 2.26
CA ASN A 76 -6.82 -1.79 1.46
C ASN A 76 -6.81 -2.52 0.11
N ASP A 77 -7.22 -3.78 0.06
CA ASP A 77 -7.34 -4.54 -1.18
C ASP A 77 -8.32 -3.88 -2.15
N ALA A 78 -9.50 -3.51 -1.65
CA ALA A 78 -10.52 -2.84 -2.42
C ALA A 78 -10.03 -1.49 -2.96
N THR A 79 -9.36 -0.67 -2.14
CA THR A 79 -8.88 0.65 -2.59
C THR A 79 -7.70 0.55 -3.55
N CYS A 80 -6.82 -0.44 -3.38
CA CYS A 80 -5.76 -0.75 -4.34
C CYS A 80 -6.36 -1.15 -5.70
N CYS A 81 -7.37 -2.03 -5.73
CA CYS A 81 -8.06 -2.41 -6.95
C CYS A 81 -8.77 -1.21 -7.62
N MET A 82 -9.40 -0.33 -6.83
CA MET A 82 -10.01 0.89 -7.36
C MET A 82 -8.98 1.76 -8.08
N MET A 83 -7.79 1.90 -7.50
CA MET A 83 -6.68 2.66 -8.07
C MET A 83 -6.14 2.03 -9.36
N ILE A 84 -5.88 0.72 -9.34
CA ILE A 84 -5.37 -0.01 -10.51
C ILE A 84 -6.33 0.13 -11.70
N ARG A 85 -7.64 0.01 -11.45
CA ARG A 85 -8.68 0.19 -12.49
C ARG A 85 -8.78 1.62 -12.98
N ALA A 86 -8.63 2.60 -12.09
CA ALA A 86 -8.64 4.00 -12.46
C ALA A 86 -7.42 4.38 -13.32
N ALA A 87 -6.23 3.86 -13.00
CA ALA A 87 -5.04 3.99 -13.83
C ALA A 87 -5.24 3.32 -15.21
N ALA A 88 -5.84 2.12 -15.24
CA ALA A 88 -6.14 1.43 -16.50
C ALA A 88 -7.17 2.19 -17.38
N HIS A 89 -8.14 2.89 -16.77
CA HIS A 89 -9.13 3.68 -17.49
C HIS A 89 -8.54 4.99 -18.06
N THR A 90 -7.69 5.66 -17.30
CA THR A 90 -7.16 6.99 -17.65
C THR A 90 -5.85 6.93 -18.43
N GLY A 91 -5.11 5.82 -18.36
CA GLY A 91 -3.74 5.71 -18.88
C GLY A 91 -2.71 6.51 -18.07
N LEU A 92 -3.11 7.12 -16.95
CA LEU A 92 -2.23 7.89 -16.09
C LEU A 92 -1.45 6.97 -15.16
N THR A 93 -0.19 7.32 -14.92
CA THR A 93 0.77 6.41 -14.29
C THR A 93 1.34 6.91 -12.97
N THR A 94 0.88 8.07 -12.48
CA THR A 94 1.23 8.55 -11.13
C THR A 94 -0.01 8.83 -10.31
N PHE A 95 0.15 8.72 -8.99
CA PHE A 95 -0.92 8.88 -8.02
C PHE A 95 -1.47 10.32 -8.10
N GLU A 96 -0.57 11.29 -8.24
CA GLU A 96 -0.84 12.72 -8.34
C GLU A 96 -1.56 13.11 -9.63
N GLN A 97 -1.21 12.47 -10.75
CA GLN A 97 -1.89 12.69 -12.03
C GLN A 97 -3.32 12.17 -11.98
N LEU A 98 -3.52 11.00 -11.37
CA LEU A 98 -4.83 10.39 -11.25
C LEU A 98 -5.77 11.23 -10.37
N SER A 99 -5.24 11.83 -9.30
CA SER A 99 -6.00 12.78 -8.49
C SER A 99 -6.22 14.11 -9.19
N GLU A 100 -5.27 14.59 -10.00
CA GLU A 100 -5.43 15.76 -10.87
C GLU A 100 -6.57 15.57 -11.87
N TRP A 101 -6.66 14.39 -12.49
CA TRP A 101 -7.74 14.06 -13.40
C TRP A 101 -9.11 14.04 -12.70
N ALA A 102 -9.17 13.50 -11.49
CA ALA A 102 -10.42 13.36 -10.73
C ALA A 102 -10.96 14.69 -10.16
N GLY A 103 -10.08 15.62 -9.76
CA GLY A 103 -10.47 16.83 -9.01
C GLY A 103 -9.69 18.10 -9.35
N GLY A 104 -8.94 18.10 -10.44
CA GLY A 104 -8.10 19.21 -10.89
C GLY A 104 -6.88 19.46 -10.01
N ARG A 105 -6.23 20.61 -10.22
CA ARG A 105 -4.97 20.98 -9.55
C ARG A 105 -5.04 20.99 -8.02
N LYS A 106 -6.21 21.32 -7.44
CA LYS A 106 -6.39 21.32 -5.97
C LYS A 106 -6.27 19.90 -5.40
N ALA A 107 -6.87 18.90 -6.07
CA ALA A 107 -6.80 17.51 -5.67
C ALA A 107 -5.38 16.94 -5.81
N ARG A 108 -4.64 17.37 -6.85
CA ARG A 108 -3.21 17.05 -7.01
C ARG A 108 -2.38 17.50 -5.82
N ILE A 109 -2.46 18.78 -5.46
CA ILE A 109 -1.67 19.34 -4.34
C ILE A 109 -2.06 18.66 -3.03
N PHE A 110 -3.35 18.48 -2.78
CA PHE A 110 -3.84 17.78 -1.59
C PHE A 110 -3.26 16.36 -1.47
N THR A 111 -3.23 15.65 -2.59
CA THR A 111 -2.71 14.30 -2.67
C THR A 111 -1.20 14.26 -2.46
N GLN A 112 -0.46 15.17 -3.07
CA GLN A 112 0.99 15.32 -2.87
C GLN A 112 1.34 15.56 -1.41
N VAL A 113 0.67 16.51 -0.76
CA VAL A 113 0.88 16.81 0.67
C VAL A 113 0.57 15.59 1.55
N SER A 114 -0.51 14.86 1.24
CA SER A 114 -0.89 13.66 1.99
C SER A 114 0.14 12.52 1.80
N LEU A 115 0.67 12.34 0.59
CA LEU A 115 1.74 11.37 0.31
C LEU A 115 3.04 11.74 1.03
N ILE A 116 3.43 13.01 1.00
CA ILE A 116 4.61 13.50 1.72
C ILE A 116 4.46 13.23 3.22
N LEU A 117 3.29 13.53 3.80
CA LEU A 117 3.02 13.28 5.22
C LEU A 117 3.13 11.78 5.55
N LEU A 118 2.56 10.91 4.71
CA LEU A 118 2.62 9.45 4.89
C LEU A 118 4.06 8.92 4.83
N LEU A 119 4.79 9.29 3.77
CA LEU A 119 6.14 8.78 3.52
C LEU A 119 7.14 9.35 4.53
N TYR A 120 6.98 10.62 4.92
CA TYR A 120 7.79 11.23 5.97
C TYR A 120 7.53 10.59 7.34
N GLY A 121 6.28 10.38 7.73
CA GLY A 121 5.94 9.69 8.99
C GLY A 121 6.48 8.25 9.02
N THR A 122 6.39 7.53 7.90
CA THR A 122 6.97 6.19 7.73
C THR A 122 8.48 6.21 7.91
N LEU A 123 9.17 7.19 7.30
CA LEU A 123 10.62 7.32 7.40
C LEU A 123 11.07 7.64 8.83
N CYS A 124 10.37 8.55 9.52
CA CYS A 124 10.64 8.89 10.92
C CYS A 124 10.47 7.69 11.85
N GLY A 125 9.35 6.96 11.75
CA GLY A 125 9.13 5.76 12.56
C GLY A 125 10.12 4.63 12.23
N GLY A 126 10.48 4.47 10.96
CA GLY A 126 11.50 3.50 10.53
C GLY A 126 12.87 3.80 11.15
N LEU A 127 13.27 5.07 11.22
CA LEU A 127 14.50 5.51 11.86
C LEU A 127 14.47 5.27 13.38
N ALA A 128 13.31 5.47 14.03
CA ALA A 128 13.16 5.18 15.44
C ALA A 128 13.35 3.69 15.74
N PHE A 129 12.72 2.78 14.97
CA PHE A 129 12.96 1.34 15.12
C PHE A 129 14.39 0.92 14.77
N LEU A 130 15.00 1.55 13.77
CA LEU A 130 16.41 1.31 13.46
C LEU A 130 17.29 1.61 14.68
N SER A 131 16.99 2.69 15.41
CA SER A 131 17.72 3.07 16.62
C SER A 131 17.56 2.05 17.76
N ASP A 132 16.36 1.53 17.97
CA ASP A 132 16.08 0.53 18.98
C ASP A 132 16.82 -0.78 18.67
N VAL A 133 16.73 -1.26 17.42
CA VAL A 133 17.41 -2.48 16.96
C VAL A 133 18.92 -2.32 17.10
N ALA A 134 19.47 -1.17 16.69
CA ALA A 134 20.90 -0.91 16.78
C ALA A 134 21.38 -0.81 18.24
N ARG A 135 20.59 -0.18 19.13
CA ARG A 135 20.87 -0.13 20.57
C ARG A 135 20.94 -1.53 21.17
N VAL A 136 19.94 -2.37 20.91
CA VAL A 136 19.88 -3.73 21.43
C VAL A 136 21.03 -4.57 20.87
N MET A 137 21.36 -4.42 19.59
CA MET A 137 22.49 -5.10 18.95
C MET A 137 23.81 -4.77 19.66
N VAL A 138 24.05 -3.50 20.01
CA VAL A 138 25.27 -3.09 20.73
C VAL A 138 25.28 -3.64 22.15
N GLN A 139 24.17 -3.48 22.90
CA GLN A 139 24.09 -3.87 24.31
C GLN A 139 24.19 -5.40 24.48
N LYS A 140 23.37 -6.17 23.74
CA LYS A 140 23.30 -7.62 23.89
C LYS A 140 24.36 -8.36 23.07
N GLY A 141 24.85 -7.73 22.00
CA GLY A 141 25.76 -8.36 21.07
C GLY A 141 27.24 -8.20 21.42
N LEU A 142 27.69 -7.02 21.84
CA LEU A 142 29.10 -6.79 22.21
C LEU A 142 29.43 -7.23 23.65
N GLY A 143 28.41 -7.47 24.50
CA GLY A 143 28.58 -7.92 25.87
C GLY A 143 28.82 -6.79 26.87
N ASP A 144 28.49 -7.06 28.14
CA ASP A 144 28.63 -6.09 29.23
C ASP A 144 30.11 -5.71 29.44
N GLY A 145 30.48 -4.48 29.09
CA GLY A 145 31.79 -3.89 29.39
C GLY A 145 32.70 -3.56 28.19
N GLU A 146 32.40 -4.03 26.98
CA GLU A 146 33.18 -3.69 25.77
C GLU A 146 32.54 -2.59 24.90
N ALA A 147 31.31 -2.20 25.20
CA ALA A 147 30.67 -1.07 24.53
C ALA A 147 31.32 0.25 24.99
N PRO A 148 31.77 1.14 24.07
CA PRO A 148 32.21 2.48 24.44
C PRO A 148 31.13 3.15 25.30
N ALA A 149 31.50 3.78 26.42
CA ALA A 149 30.54 4.42 27.34
C ALA A 149 29.59 5.42 26.63
N LEU A 150 30.05 5.98 25.50
CA LEU A 150 29.29 6.88 24.63
C LEU A 150 28.20 6.16 23.80
N LEU A 151 28.38 4.88 23.48
CA LEU A 151 27.37 4.04 22.80
C LEU A 151 26.36 3.41 23.79
N ALA A 152 26.75 3.23 25.05
CA ALA A 152 25.96 2.52 26.05
C ALA A 152 24.83 3.35 26.70
N ALA A 153 25.00 4.68 26.81
CA ALA A 153 24.11 5.51 27.62
C ALA A 153 22.75 5.81 26.96
N ASP A 154 22.72 6.27 25.69
CA ASP A 154 21.50 6.86 25.11
C ASP A 154 21.04 6.25 23.77
N GLY A 155 21.82 5.38 23.10
CA GLY A 155 21.48 4.82 21.77
C GLY A 155 21.46 5.84 20.60
N ARG A 156 21.31 7.14 20.90
CA ARG A 156 21.36 8.28 19.97
C ARG A 156 22.62 8.31 19.08
N PRO A 157 23.86 8.14 19.60
CA PRO A 157 25.03 8.17 18.74
C PRO A 157 25.12 6.94 17.82
N VAL A 158 24.59 5.79 18.24
CA VAL A 158 24.50 4.59 17.39
C VAL A 158 23.56 4.85 16.21
N MET A 159 22.42 5.49 16.46
CA MET A 159 21.49 5.86 15.38
C MET A 159 22.15 6.82 14.38
N ILE A 160 22.76 7.91 14.85
CA ILE A 160 23.40 8.89 13.98
C ILE A 160 24.51 8.23 13.16
N LEU A 161 25.34 7.39 13.78
CA LEU A 161 26.38 6.64 13.10
C LEU A 161 25.80 5.74 12.02
N THR A 162 24.75 4.98 12.33
CA THR A 162 24.09 4.07 11.38
C THR A 162 23.48 4.83 10.20
N VAL A 163 22.83 5.98 10.47
CA VAL A 163 22.28 6.83 9.41
C VAL A 163 23.39 7.36 8.50
N LEU A 164 24.50 7.86 9.05
CA LEU A 164 25.60 8.41 8.26
C LEU A 164 26.38 7.36 7.48
N THR A 165 26.56 6.16 8.05
CA THR A 165 27.43 5.11 7.48
C THR A 165 26.72 4.10 6.60
N VAL A 166 25.43 3.83 6.84
CA VAL A 166 24.66 2.83 6.10
C VAL A 166 23.54 3.48 5.30
N LEU A 167 22.66 4.25 5.95
CA LEU A 167 21.45 4.74 5.28
C LEU A 167 21.75 5.85 4.25
N LEU A 168 22.53 6.86 4.64
CA LEU A 168 22.90 7.98 3.78
C LEU A 168 23.58 7.56 2.47
N PRO A 169 24.62 6.70 2.47
CA PRO A 169 25.22 6.27 1.21
C PRO A 169 24.25 5.47 0.35
N LEU A 170 23.37 4.65 0.95
CA LEU A 170 22.34 3.91 0.22
C LEU A 170 21.28 4.84 -0.40
N CYS A 171 20.82 5.87 0.32
CA CYS A 171 19.87 6.86 -0.19
C CYS A 171 20.45 7.71 -1.33
N LEU A 172 21.77 7.88 -1.37
CA LEU A 172 22.44 8.65 -2.43
C LEU A 172 22.70 7.83 -3.71
N GLN A 173 22.46 6.52 -3.70
CA GLN A 173 22.67 5.69 -4.89
C GLN A 173 21.64 6.02 -5.98
N ARG A 174 22.15 6.19 -7.23
CA ARG A 174 21.37 6.60 -8.40
C ARG A 174 20.51 5.48 -9.01
N HIS A 175 20.94 4.22 -8.87
CA HIS A 175 20.31 3.10 -9.60
C HIS A 175 19.55 2.17 -8.66
N ILE A 176 18.22 2.20 -8.77
CA ILE A 176 17.30 1.35 -8.00
C ILE A 176 17.31 -0.12 -8.45
N ARG A 177 18.00 -0.45 -9.56
CA ARG A 177 18.01 -1.79 -10.16
C ARG A 177 18.61 -2.89 -9.26
N GLN A 178 19.23 -2.54 -8.14
CA GLN A 178 19.74 -3.49 -7.13
C GLN A 178 18.74 -3.77 -6.00
N PHE A 179 17.64 -3.00 -5.88
CA PHE A 179 16.66 -3.18 -4.80
C PHE A 179 15.80 -4.44 -4.95
N GLU A 180 15.53 -4.95 -6.16
CA GLU A 180 14.80 -6.22 -6.29
C GLU A 180 15.55 -7.37 -5.57
N LYS A 181 16.88 -7.42 -5.71
CA LYS A 181 17.71 -8.39 -4.98
C LYS A 181 17.69 -8.13 -3.48
N ALA A 182 17.80 -6.87 -3.06
CA ALA A 182 17.71 -6.51 -1.65
C ALA A 182 16.32 -6.86 -1.05
N ALA A 183 15.25 -6.71 -1.82
CA ALA A 183 13.89 -7.04 -1.44
C ALA A 183 13.73 -8.55 -1.22
N THR A 184 14.28 -9.39 -2.10
CA THR A 184 14.26 -10.85 -1.89
C THR A 184 14.97 -11.26 -0.59
N VAL A 185 16.12 -10.65 -0.30
CA VAL A 185 16.86 -10.90 0.96
C VAL A 185 16.05 -10.41 2.16
N GLY A 186 15.41 -9.25 2.06
CA GLY A 186 14.55 -8.70 3.09
C GLY A 186 13.38 -9.63 3.46
N VAL A 187 12.69 -10.17 2.45
CA VAL A 187 11.62 -11.15 2.68
C VAL A 187 12.16 -12.39 3.42
N ALA A 188 13.34 -12.88 3.06
CA ALA A 188 13.95 -14.02 3.76
C ALA A 188 14.23 -13.71 5.25
N VAL A 189 14.71 -12.49 5.56
CA VAL A 189 14.94 -12.05 6.96
C VAL A 189 13.63 -12.06 7.74
N VAL A 190 12.53 -11.56 7.17
CA VAL A 190 11.22 -11.58 7.83
C VAL A 190 10.70 -13.00 8.04
N VAL A 191 10.89 -13.89 7.07
CA VAL A 191 10.52 -15.31 7.23
C VAL A 191 11.30 -15.96 8.36
N VAL A 192 12.61 -15.72 8.46
CA VAL A 192 13.44 -16.20 9.57
C VAL A 192 12.92 -15.65 10.90
N LEU A 193 12.61 -14.36 10.97
CA LEU A 193 12.01 -13.75 12.16
C LEU A 193 10.69 -14.44 12.55
N CYS A 194 9.81 -14.72 11.59
CA CYS A 194 8.54 -15.42 11.85
C CYS A 194 8.79 -16.80 12.44
N VAL A 195 9.70 -17.57 11.84
CA VAL A 195 10.04 -18.92 12.32
C VAL A 195 10.61 -18.86 13.74
N LEU A 196 11.48 -17.90 14.04
CA LEU A 196 12.05 -17.71 15.38
C LEU A 196 10.97 -17.40 16.42
N ILE A 197 10.05 -16.47 16.12
CA ILE A 197 8.96 -16.11 17.02
C ILE A 197 8.06 -17.33 17.28
N VAL A 198 7.69 -18.08 16.23
CA VAL A 198 6.87 -19.29 16.36
C VAL A 198 7.59 -20.36 17.19
N ALA A 199 8.86 -20.63 16.88
CA ALA A 199 9.65 -21.63 17.59
C ALA A 199 9.78 -21.29 19.09
N ARG A 200 9.99 -20.00 19.42
CA ARG A 200 10.05 -19.53 20.80
C ARG A 200 8.71 -19.66 21.51
N ALA A 201 7.62 -19.22 20.89
CA ALA A 201 6.27 -19.31 21.44
C ALA A 201 5.85 -20.76 21.76
N VAL A 202 6.20 -21.69 20.86
CA VAL A 202 5.94 -23.13 21.05
C VAL A 202 6.82 -23.71 22.16
N SER A 203 8.09 -23.32 22.23
CA SER A 203 9.02 -23.82 23.25
C SER A 203 8.68 -23.33 24.67
N ASP A 204 8.17 -22.11 24.79
CA ASP A 204 7.71 -21.52 26.06
C ASP A 204 6.26 -21.90 26.42
N ASP A 205 5.58 -22.65 25.55
CA ASP A 205 4.24 -23.16 25.80
C ASP A 205 3.20 -22.06 26.07
N PHE A 206 3.28 -20.98 25.27
CA PHE A 206 2.35 -19.84 25.25
C PHE A 206 2.10 -19.20 26.64
N PRO A 207 3.13 -18.59 27.26
CA PRO A 207 3.07 -18.14 28.65
C PRO A 207 1.95 -17.12 28.91
N ALA A 208 1.75 -16.14 28.02
CA ALA A 208 0.74 -15.10 28.20
C ALA A 208 -0.71 -15.60 28.00
N VAL A 209 -0.89 -16.69 27.24
CA VAL A 209 -2.21 -17.33 27.07
C VAL A 209 -2.55 -18.16 28.31
N ARG A 210 -1.56 -18.83 28.90
CA ARG A 210 -1.72 -19.61 30.14
C ARG A 210 -1.95 -18.75 31.36
N SER A 211 -1.27 -17.61 31.47
CA SER A 211 -1.48 -16.66 32.56
C SER A 211 -2.84 -15.96 32.49
N GLY A 212 -3.56 -16.06 31.36
CA GLY A 212 -4.81 -15.35 31.13
C GLY A 212 -4.62 -13.84 30.87
N GLU A 213 -3.37 -13.38 30.71
CA GLU A 213 -3.05 -11.99 30.41
C GLU A 213 -3.44 -11.62 28.97
N LEU A 214 -3.28 -12.57 28.04
CA LEU A 214 -3.70 -12.41 26.66
C LEU A 214 -5.09 -13.02 26.46
N ASN A 215 -6.11 -12.16 26.43
CA ASN A 215 -7.48 -12.58 26.20
C ASN A 215 -7.67 -13.06 24.75
N VAL A 216 -8.06 -14.32 24.60
CA VAL A 216 -8.26 -14.94 23.28
C VAL A 216 -9.55 -14.45 22.62
N LEU A 217 -10.64 -14.32 23.40
CA LEU A 217 -11.99 -14.05 22.88
C LEU A 217 -12.61 -12.73 23.36
N HIS A 218 -12.22 -12.22 24.53
CA HIS A 218 -12.82 -11.01 25.10
C HIS A 218 -11.99 -9.78 24.79
N VAL A 219 -12.64 -8.75 24.23
CA VAL A 219 -11.97 -7.46 23.95
C VAL A 219 -11.81 -6.71 25.26
N LYS A 220 -10.56 -6.50 25.66
CA LYS A 220 -10.26 -5.60 26.76
C LYS A 220 -10.31 -4.18 26.21
N VAL A 221 -11.29 -3.39 26.64
CA VAL A 221 -11.41 -1.98 26.24
C VAL A 221 -10.39 -1.18 27.05
N ASP A 222 -9.14 -1.16 26.58
CA ASP A 222 -8.06 -0.36 27.12
C ASP A 222 -7.98 1.01 26.39
N ALA A 223 -7.45 2.04 27.05
CA ALA A 223 -7.33 3.39 26.47
C ALA A 223 -6.48 3.43 25.19
N HIS A 224 -5.53 2.50 25.05
CA HIS A 224 -4.60 2.38 23.92
C HIS A 224 -5.20 1.56 22.74
N LEU A 225 -6.45 1.11 22.84
CA LEU A 225 -7.10 0.31 21.79
C LEU A 225 -7.17 1.06 20.43
N PRO A 226 -7.51 2.37 20.37
CA PRO A 226 -7.52 3.11 19.11
C PRO A 226 -6.13 3.26 18.49
N GLU A 227 -5.09 3.37 19.31
CA GLU A 227 -3.70 3.39 18.87
C GLU A 227 -3.32 2.06 18.20
N ALA A 228 -3.65 0.93 18.82
CA ALA A 228 -3.40 -0.39 18.25
C ALA A 228 -4.12 -0.61 16.91
N PHE A 229 -5.36 -0.13 16.77
CA PHE A 229 -6.06 -0.15 15.49
C PHE A 229 -5.41 0.76 14.44
N ALA A 230 -4.86 1.91 14.84
CA ALA A 230 -4.12 2.78 13.93
C ALA A 230 -2.82 2.14 13.44
N VAL A 231 -2.08 1.45 14.33
CA VAL A 231 -0.89 0.67 13.98
C VAL A 231 -1.24 -0.44 12.99
N LEU A 232 -2.32 -1.19 13.22
CA LEU A 232 -2.80 -2.19 12.25
C LEU A 232 -3.25 -1.53 10.94
N GLY A 233 -3.91 -0.38 10.98
CA GLY A 233 -4.26 0.39 9.77
C GLY A 233 -3.03 0.78 8.95
N PHE A 234 -1.97 1.21 9.63
CA PHE A 234 -0.68 1.55 9.03
C PHE A 234 0.06 0.32 8.50
N ALA A 235 -0.04 -0.85 9.13
CA ALA A 235 0.71 -2.03 8.70
C ALA A 235 0.35 -2.53 7.28
N PHE A 236 -0.83 -2.19 6.76
CA PHE A 236 -1.37 -2.73 5.51
C PHE A 236 -1.41 -1.73 4.34
N TYR A 237 -0.87 -0.51 4.48
CA TYR A 237 -0.84 0.41 3.33
C TYR A 237 0.16 -0.06 2.28
N MET A 238 -0.15 0.18 1.01
CA MET A 238 0.77 -0.01 -0.12
C MET A 238 0.53 0.93 -1.30
N GLN A 239 -0.45 1.82 -1.17
CA GLN A 239 -1.00 2.62 -2.25
C GLN A 239 0.06 3.49 -2.97
N PRO A 240 1.06 4.08 -2.28
CA PRO A 240 2.14 4.80 -2.96
C PRO A 240 2.99 3.92 -3.89
N MET A 241 3.08 2.62 -3.62
CA MET A 241 3.91 1.66 -4.38
C MET A 241 3.19 1.09 -5.61
N LEU A 242 1.86 1.21 -5.69
CA LEU A 242 1.07 0.65 -6.79
C LEU A 242 1.40 1.29 -8.14
N MET A 243 1.60 2.61 -8.18
CA MET A 243 1.78 3.34 -9.44
C MET A 243 3.15 3.06 -10.08
N PRO A 244 4.27 3.12 -9.34
CA PRO A 244 5.56 2.65 -9.86
C PRO A 244 5.50 1.19 -10.31
N LEU A 245 4.89 0.31 -9.51
CA LEU A 245 4.76 -1.10 -9.84
C LEU A 245 3.97 -1.31 -11.15
N LEU A 246 2.87 -0.59 -11.33
CA LEU A 246 2.04 -0.73 -12.53
C LEU A 246 2.80 -0.37 -13.81
N LYS A 247 3.78 0.55 -13.75
CA LYS A 247 4.66 0.90 -14.88
C LYS A 247 5.62 -0.23 -15.25
N GLU A 248 6.04 -1.03 -14.28
CA GLU A 248 6.96 -2.15 -14.49
C GLU A 248 6.25 -3.38 -15.06
N MET A 249 4.92 -3.40 -15.02
CA MET A 249 4.10 -4.52 -15.46
C MET A 249 3.76 -4.44 -16.96
N PRO A 250 3.48 -5.58 -17.63
CA PRO A 250 3.14 -5.59 -19.04
C PRO A 250 1.96 -4.66 -19.37
N SER A 251 2.07 -3.86 -20.42
CA SER A 251 1.02 -2.90 -20.76
C SER A 251 -0.31 -3.58 -21.11
N GLY A 252 -1.42 -2.89 -20.80
CA GLY A 252 -2.77 -3.31 -21.14
C GLY A 252 -3.47 -4.17 -20.08
N PRO A 253 -4.63 -4.77 -20.42
CA PRO A 253 -5.51 -5.43 -19.44
C PRO A 253 -4.88 -6.64 -18.75
N ALA A 254 -3.89 -7.27 -19.38
CA ALA A 254 -3.17 -8.40 -18.81
C ALA A 254 -2.31 -7.97 -17.61
N GLY A 255 -1.56 -6.86 -17.73
CA GLY A 255 -0.78 -6.32 -16.62
C GLY A 255 -1.65 -5.83 -15.48
N THR A 256 -2.74 -5.11 -15.77
CA THR A 256 -3.72 -4.67 -14.75
C THR A 256 -4.23 -5.84 -13.92
N ARG A 257 -4.65 -6.94 -14.56
CA ARG A 257 -5.11 -8.16 -13.86
C ARG A 257 -4.00 -8.83 -13.07
N LEU A 258 -2.77 -8.80 -13.58
CA LEU A 258 -1.62 -9.39 -12.91
C LEU A 258 -1.24 -8.58 -11.65
N THR A 259 -1.30 -7.25 -11.73
CA THR A 259 -1.10 -6.35 -10.58
C THR A 259 -2.21 -6.51 -9.54
N GLU A 260 -3.49 -6.58 -9.96
CA GLU A 260 -4.59 -6.89 -9.02
C GLU A 260 -4.34 -8.24 -8.32
N ARG A 261 -3.94 -9.27 -9.07
CA ARG A 261 -3.59 -10.58 -8.50
C ARG A 261 -2.42 -10.50 -7.53
N ALA A 262 -1.38 -9.71 -7.85
CA ALA A 262 -0.24 -9.51 -6.96
C ALA A 262 -0.67 -8.85 -5.65
N VAL A 263 -1.50 -7.81 -5.72
CA VAL A 263 -2.08 -7.12 -4.54
C VAL A 263 -2.89 -8.10 -3.67
N HIS A 264 -3.79 -8.86 -4.28
CA HIS A 264 -4.61 -9.84 -3.55
C HIS A 264 -3.76 -10.87 -2.80
N ILE A 265 -2.73 -11.42 -3.46
CA ILE A 265 -1.82 -12.40 -2.85
C ILE A 265 -0.99 -11.73 -1.75
N THR A 266 -0.43 -10.55 -1.99
CA THR A 266 0.40 -9.86 -1.00
C THR A 266 -0.41 -9.50 0.25
N LEU A 267 -1.64 -8.98 0.13
CA LEU A 267 -2.45 -8.63 1.30
C LEU A 267 -2.95 -9.84 2.07
N PHE A 268 -3.63 -10.76 1.40
CA PHE A 268 -4.34 -11.85 2.09
C PHE A 268 -3.45 -13.04 2.43
N ALA A 269 -2.44 -13.36 1.61
CA ALA A 269 -1.55 -14.48 1.91
C ALA A 269 -0.30 -14.01 2.66
N VAL A 270 0.42 -13.01 2.13
CA VAL A 270 1.72 -12.62 2.69
C VAL A 270 1.56 -11.74 3.93
N ALA A 271 0.87 -10.61 3.84
CA ALA A 271 0.73 -9.65 4.93
C ALA A 271 -0.13 -10.21 6.06
N CYS A 272 -1.34 -10.71 5.79
CA CYS A 272 -2.15 -11.37 6.83
C CYS A 272 -1.45 -12.60 7.43
N GLY A 273 -0.70 -13.37 6.64
CA GLY A 273 0.07 -14.51 7.13
C GLY A 273 1.18 -14.08 8.08
N VAL A 274 2.07 -13.20 7.62
CA VAL A 274 3.21 -12.70 8.42
C VAL A 274 2.73 -11.90 9.63
N TYR A 275 1.86 -10.92 9.46
CA TYR A 275 1.36 -10.13 10.59
C TYR A 275 0.48 -10.93 11.54
N GLY A 276 -0.32 -11.87 11.03
CA GLY A 276 -1.09 -12.78 11.87
C GLY A 276 -0.17 -13.67 12.71
N THR A 277 0.86 -14.27 12.09
CA THR A 277 1.82 -15.10 12.84
C THR A 277 2.63 -14.28 13.83
N VAL A 278 3.32 -13.23 13.39
CA VAL A 278 4.13 -12.37 14.26
C VAL A 278 3.29 -11.73 15.36
N GLY A 279 2.08 -11.25 15.03
CA GLY A 279 1.15 -10.64 15.97
C GLY A 279 0.67 -11.62 17.04
N VAL A 280 0.12 -12.76 16.64
CA VAL A 280 -0.44 -13.76 17.58
C VAL A 280 0.65 -14.39 18.42
N PHE A 281 1.71 -14.91 17.79
CA PHE A 281 2.77 -15.62 18.51
C PHE A 281 3.66 -14.65 19.29
N GLY A 282 3.96 -13.46 18.76
CA GLY A 282 4.71 -12.44 19.47
C GLY A 282 3.98 -11.95 20.73
N ALA A 283 2.68 -11.64 20.62
CA ALA A 283 1.86 -11.27 21.78
C ALA A 283 1.71 -12.42 22.79
N SER A 284 1.72 -13.69 22.33
CA SER A 284 1.62 -14.86 23.22
C SER A 284 2.87 -15.12 24.07
N ILE A 285 4.04 -14.63 23.65
CA ILE A 285 5.29 -14.74 24.40
C ILE A 285 5.34 -13.70 25.51
N PHE A 286 5.09 -12.42 25.17
CA PHE A 286 5.36 -11.31 26.10
C PHE A 286 4.10 -10.73 26.76
N GLY A 287 2.90 -10.99 26.23
CA GLY A 287 1.64 -10.52 26.81
C GLY A 287 1.65 -9.01 27.05
N THR A 288 1.40 -8.60 28.30
CA THR A 288 1.38 -7.19 28.72
C THR A 288 2.73 -6.49 28.64
N GLN A 289 3.84 -7.25 28.62
CA GLN A 289 5.22 -6.76 28.50
C GLN A 289 5.71 -6.67 27.04
N THR A 290 4.80 -6.83 26.07
CA THR A 290 5.16 -6.63 24.66
C THR A 290 5.50 -5.17 24.43
N GLU A 291 6.75 -4.88 24.05
CA GLU A 291 7.19 -3.53 23.71
C GLU A 291 6.65 -3.14 22.33
N SER A 292 6.57 -1.84 22.07
CA SER A 292 6.16 -1.30 20.77
C SER A 292 7.03 -1.76 19.61
N ASN A 293 8.27 -2.14 19.89
CA ASN A 293 9.16 -2.82 18.98
C ASN A 293 9.53 -4.18 19.59
N ILE A 294 9.05 -5.28 19.01
CA ILE A 294 9.33 -6.63 19.50
C ILE A 294 10.83 -6.97 19.56
N MET A 295 11.69 -6.24 18.85
CA MET A 295 13.14 -6.43 18.92
C MET A 295 13.76 -5.91 20.21
N VAL A 296 13.07 -5.04 20.94
CA VAL A 296 13.51 -4.62 22.27
C VAL A 296 13.31 -5.76 23.27
N ASN A 297 12.22 -6.53 23.10
CA ASN A 297 12.02 -7.76 23.85
C ASN A 297 13.14 -8.78 23.55
N ASP A 298 13.54 -9.55 24.57
CA ASP A 298 14.63 -10.51 24.42
C ASP A 298 14.16 -11.80 23.73
N LEU A 299 14.30 -11.86 22.40
CA LEU A 299 13.87 -13.01 21.60
C LEU A 299 14.80 -14.22 21.73
N LEU A 300 16.09 -14.00 22.01
CA LEU A 300 17.14 -15.04 22.06
C LEU A 300 18.01 -14.90 23.31
N PRO A 301 17.45 -15.13 24.52
CA PRO A 301 18.23 -15.04 25.75
C PRO A 301 19.38 -16.05 25.73
N GLY A 302 20.61 -15.59 26.00
CA GLY A 302 21.79 -16.43 26.13
C GLY A 302 22.55 -16.78 24.83
N PHE A 303 22.03 -16.47 23.64
CA PHE A 303 22.68 -16.79 22.36
C PHE A 303 23.29 -15.55 21.66
N ARG A 304 24.39 -15.01 22.21
CA ARG A 304 25.03 -13.75 21.76
C ARG A 304 25.26 -13.66 20.24
N THR A 305 25.82 -14.71 19.62
CA THR A 305 26.14 -14.72 18.20
C THR A 305 24.89 -14.74 17.31
N ALA A 306 23.88 -15.53 17.69
CA ALA A 306 22.61 -15.59 16.96
C ALA A 306 21.86 -14.25 17.07
N THR A 307 21.87 -13.62 18.24
CA THR A 307 21.34 -12.27 18.46
C THR A 307 22.06 -11.26 17.57
N LEU A 308 23.39 -11.25 17.53
CA LEU A 308 24.13 -10.34 16.64
C LEU A 308 23.75 -10.49 15.16
N VAL A 309 23.73 -11.74 14.66
CA VAL A 309 23.43 -12.01 13.25
C VAL A 309 21.99 -11.60 12.90
N LEU A 310 21.03 -11.94 13.75
CA LEU A 310 19.62 -11.58 13.56
C LEU A 310 19.45 -10.06 13.51
N TYR A 311 19.95 -9.35 14.51
CA TYR A 311 19.77 -7.90 14.61
C TYR A 311 20.52 -7.16 13.51
N ALA A 312 21.73 -7.60 13.13
CA ALA A 312 22.44 -7.04 11.99
C ALA A 312 21.67 -7.25 10.67
N SER A 313 21.10 -8.43 10.45
CA SER A 313 20.29 -8.71 9.26
C SER A 313 19.02 -7.87 9.19
N LEU A 314 18.36 -7.65 10.34
CA LEU A 314 17.18 -6.77 10.45
C LEU A 314 17.53 -5.31 10.23
N LEU A 315 18.69 -4.86 10.71
CA LEU A 315 19.17 -3.49 10.53
C LEU A 315 19.38 -3.19 9.04
N VAL A 316 19.97 -4.13 8.29
CA VAL A 316 20.07 -4.04 6.82
C VAL A 316 18.68 -4.03 6.17
N TYR A 317 17.79 -4.94 6.58
CA TYR A 317 16.41 -5.00 6.06
C TYR A 317 15.64 -3.69 6.26
N LEU A 318 15.69 -3.11 7.46
CA LEU A 318 15.05 -1.83 7.77
C LEU A 318 15.63 -0.71 6.89
N CYS A 319 16.95 -0.65 6.73
CA CYS A 319 17.61 0.29 5.83
C CYS A 319 17.09 0.16 4.39
N CYS A 320 16.94 -1.07 3.86
CA CYS A 320 16.39 -1.27 2.53
C CYS A 320 14.97 -0.71 2.37
N GLY A 321 14.08 -0.95 3.35
CA GLY A 321 12.72 -0.39 3.33
C GLY A 321 12.66 1.13 3.51
N MET A 322 13.60 1.70 4.26
CA MET A 322 13.69 3.16 4.41
C MET A 322 14.18 3.84 3.14
N VAL A 323 15.09 3.22 2.37
CA VAL A 323 15.59 3.82 1.13
C VAL A 323 14.50 3.91 0.07
N THR A 324 13.64 2.89 -0.06
CA THR A 324 12.50 2.94 -0.99
C THR A 324 11.50 4.03 -0.59
N THR A 325 11.20 4.15 0.71
CA THR A 325 10.34 5.20 1.26
C THR A 325 10.94 6.59 1.03
N HIS A 326 12.24 6.75 1.26
CA HIS A 326 12.98 8.00 1.05
C HIS A 326 12.96 8.43 -0.42
N TYR A 327 13.18 7.49 -1.34
CA TYR A 327 13.14 7.77 -2.77
C TYR A 327 11.75 8.25 -3.22
N ALA A 328 10.69 7.58 -2.76
CA ALA A 328 9.31 8.01 -3.01
C ALA A 328 9.03 9.40 -2.43
N LEU A 329 9.48 9.66 -1.19
CA LEU A 329 9.32 10.95 -0.54
C LEU A 329 10.01 12.08 -1.31
N ARG A 330 11.25 11.84 -1.76
CA ARG A 330 12.00 12.78 -2.58
C ARG A 330 11.28 13.05 -3.90
N ALA A 331 10.82 12.01 -4.60
CA ALA A 331 10.07 12.19 -5.85
C ALA A 331 8.80 13.04 -5.65
N SER A 332 8.05 12.83 -4.57
CA SER A 332 6.88 13.65 -4.24
C SER A 332 7.24 15.10 -3.87
N LEU A 333 8.36 15.31 -3.19
CA LEU A 333 8.87 16.65 -2.83
C LEU A 333 9.38 17.42 -4.06
N ASP A 334 10.17 16.79 -4.92
CA ASP A 334 10.69 17.39 -6.16
C ASP A 334 9.53 17.89 -7.04
N LEU A 335 8.49 17.06 -7.18
CA LEU A 335 7.30 17.38 -7.96
C LEU A 335 6.49 18.54 -7.35
N LEU A 336 6.54 18.73 -6.02
CA LEU A 336 5.83 19.81 -5.32
C LEU A 336 6.62 21.13 -5.37
N LEU A 337 7.93 21.08 -5.15
CA LEU A 337 8.79 22.27 -5.02
C LEU A 337 9.20 22.85 -6.38
N VAL A 338 9.56 22.00 -7.34
CA VAL A 338 10.18 22.43 -8.60
C VAL A 338 9.28 22.15 -9.80
N GLY A 339 8.37 21.19 -9.67
CA GLY A 339 7.43 20.82 -10.73
C GLY A 339 7.97 19.71 -11.66
N PRO A 340 7.16 19.26 -12.63
CA PRO A 340 7.44 18.07 -13.43
C PRO A 340 8.64 18.21 -14.38
N ASP A 341 9.03 19.44 -14.75
CA ASP A 341 10.05 19.73 -15.77
C ASP A 341 11.45 20.05 -15.21
N ALA A 342 11.71 19.70 -13.95
CA ALA A 342 12.96 20.06 -13.27
C ALA A 342 14.17 19.28 -13.82
N PRO A 343 15.22 19.95 -14.35
CA PRO A 343 16.42 19.26 -14.80
C PRO A 343 17.15 18.60 -13.63
N PHE A 344 17.77 17.45 -13.86
CA PHE A 344 18.55 16.73 -12.84
C PHE A 344 19.80 17.52 -12.45
N THR A 345 20.00 17.75 -11.14
CA THR A 345 21.23 18.34 -10.60
C THR A 345 21.68 17.61 -9.33
N TRP A 346 22.96 17.22 -9.30
CA TRP A 346 23.56 16.51 -8.16
C TRP A 346 23.50 17.30 -6.85
N THR A 347 23.69 18.62 -6.91
CA THR A 347 23.63 19.50 -5.74
C THR A 347 22.24 19.50 -5.12
N ARG A 348 21.18 19.53 -5.94
CA ARG A 348 19.80 19.47 -5.47
C ARG A 348 19.50 18.13 -4.83
N GLN A 349 19.83 17.03 -5.51
CA GLN A 349 19.57 15.69 -4.99
C GLN A 349 20.30 15.45 -3.66
N ILE A 350 21.56 15.87 -3.54
CA ILE A 350 22.31 15.77 -2.28
C ILE A 350 21.65 16.64 -1.19
N ALA A 351 21.28 17.88 -1.52
CA ALA A 351 20.65 18.79 -0.57
C ALA A 351 19.29 18.28 -0.07
N GLU A 352 18.44 17.77 -0.96
CA GLU A 352 17.14 17.18 -0.62
C GLU A 352 17.32 15.92 0.23
N THR A 353 18.25 15.03 -0.16
CA THR A 353 18.53 13.79 0.58
C THR A 353 19.02 14.11 2.00
N LEU A 354 19.98 15.02 2.13
CA LEU A 354 20.50 15.47 3.43
C LEU A 354 19.43 16.20 4.24
N GLY A 355 18.62 17.06 3.61
CA GLY A 355 17.54 17.80 4.28
C GLY A 355 16.48 16.85 4.85
N ILE A 356 16.01 15.91 4.04
CA ILE A 356 15.00 14.91 4.45
C ILE A 356 15.55 14.03 5.58
N LEU A 357 16.75 13.45 5.40
CA LEU A 357 17.34 12.56 6.40
C LEU A 357 17.68 13.29 7.71
N SER A 358 18.23 14.50 7.64
CA SER A 358 18.53 15.28 8.85
C SER A 358 17.27 15.67 9.61
N CYS A 359 16.21 16.09 8.90
CA CYS A 359 14.92 16.42 9.50
C CYS A 359 14.27 15.18 10.14
N ALA A 360 14.20 14.06 9.41
CA ALA A 360 13.62 12.81 9.92
C ALA A 360 14.42 12.24 11.10
N THR A 361 15.75 12.29 11.04
CA THR A 361 16.61 11.86 12.16
C THR A 361 16.42 12.75 13.38
N THR A 362 16.22 14.06 13.19
CA THR A 362 15.93 14.99 14.29
C THR A 362 14.61 14.62 14.97
N VAL A 363 13.56 14.31 14.21
CA VAL A 363 12.29 13.84 14.78
C VAL A 363 12.47 12.53 15.55
N ALA A 364 13.20 11.57 14.99
CA ALA A 364 13.50 10.30 15.68
C ALA A 364 14.31 10.51 16.97
N LEU A 365 15.18 11.52 17.03
CA LEU A 365 15.94 11.88 18.24
C LEU A 365 15.08 12.56 19.32
N LEU A 366 14.07 13.33 18.92
CA LEU A 366 13.18 14.06 19.83
C LEU A 366 12.14 13.15 20.51
N PHE A 367 11.75 12.06 19.84
CA PHE A 367 10.81 11.06 20.35
C PHE A 367 11.48 9.69 20.50
N PRO A 368 12.48 9.55 21.38
CA PRO A 368 13.14 8.28 21.61
C PRO A 368 12.14 7.27 22.17
N THR A 369 12.24 6.01 21.75
CA THR A 369 11.45 4.88 22.30
C THR A 369 9.93 4.98 22.16
N GLN A 370 9.41 5.95 21.39
CA GLN A 370 7.96 6.13 21.14
C GLN A 370 7.62 6.06 19.64
N ALA A 371 8.24 5.12 18.93
CA ALA A 371 8.05 4.93 17.49
C ALA A 371 6.59 4.58 17.14
N GLU A 372 5.91 3.84 18.01
CA GLU A 372 4.50 3.48 17.88
C GLU A 372 3.60 4.70 17.78
N LYS A 373 3.86 5.76 18.56
CA LYS A 373 3.06 6.99 18.52
C LYS A 373 3.19 7.69 17.17
N ILE A 374 4.40 7.69 16.58
CA ILE A 374 4.64 8.24 15.24
C ILE A 374 3.83 7.46 14.21
N PHE A 375 3.83 6.13 14.28
CA PHE A 375 3.05 5.28 13.37
C PHE A 375 1.55 5.39 13.59
N ALA A 376 1.10 5.49 14.84
CA ALA A 376 -0.30 5.69 15.17
C ALA A 376 -0.80 7.04 14.64
N LEU A 377 -0.05 8.12 14.82
CA LEU A 377 -0.38 9.44 14.28
C LEU A 377 -0.41 9.43 12.75
N THR A 378 0.60 8.83 12.11
CA THR A 378 0.70 8.72 10.66
C THR A 378 -0.42 7.83 10.09
N GLY A 379 -0.77 6.75 10.80
CA GLY A 379 -1.87 5.85 10.51
C GLY A 379 -3.24 6.52 10.60
N CYS A 380 -3.47 7.33 11.62
CA CYS A 380 -4.74 8.03 11.77
C CYS A 380 -4.92 9.16 10.76
N THR A 381 -3.84 9.81 10.34
CA THR A 381 -3.92 10.99 9.47
C THR A 381 -3.66 10.62 8.01
N ALA A 382 -2.41 10.36 7.68
CA ALA A 382 -1.94 10.24 6.31
C ALA A 382 -2.43 8.95 5.63
N VAL A 383 -2.41 7.81 6.34
CA VAL A 383 -2.94 6.55 5.80
C VAL A 383 -4.40 6.71 5.46
N CYS A 384 -5.22 7.32 6.31
CA CYS A 384 -6.64 7.41 6.00
C CYS A 384 -6.97 8.34 4.84
N LEU A 385 -6.19 9.41 4.64
CA LEU A 385 -6.30 10.23 3.45
C LEU A 385 -5.86 9.46 2.18
N VAL A 386 -4.68 8.87 2.19
CA VAL A 386 -4.06 8.23 1.01
C VAL A 386 -4.69 6.90 0.66
N CYS A 387 -5.10 6.11 1.64
CA CYS A 387 -5.52 4.72 1.48
C CYS A 387 -7.03 4.57 1.37
N TYR A 388 -7.80 5.49 1.95
CA TYR A 388 -9.27 5.40 1.95
C TYR A 388 -9.92 6.58 1.22
N VAL A 389 -9.65 7.83 1.61
CA VAL A 389 -10.37 8.99 1.06
C VAL A 389 -10.04 9.23 -0.41
N ILE A 390 -8.76 9.34 -0.77
CA ILE A 390 -8.34 9.70 -2.13
C ILE A 390 -8.69 8.60 -3.16
N PRO A 391 -8.42 7.30 -2.92
CA PRO A 391 -8.79 6.23 -3.85
C PRO A 391 -10.29 6.17 -4.11
N VAL A 392 -11.12 6.35 -3.08
CA VAL A 392 -12.58 6.37 -3.22
C VAL A 392 -13.04 7.59 -4.01
N PHE A 393 -12.45 8.76 -3.76
CA PHE A 393 -12.72 9.96 -4.54
C PHE A 393 -12.42 9.76 -6.03
N ILE A 394 -11.24 9.21 -6.36
CA ILE A 394 -10.83 8.88 -7.73
C ILE A 394 -11.80 7.88 -8.35
N HIS A 395 -12.17 6.82 -7.62
CA HIS A 395 -13.10 5.81 -8.11
C HIS A 395 -14.46 6.42 -8.48
N LEU A 396 -15.01 7.27 -7.62
CA LEU A 396 -16.28 7.95 -7.90
C LEU A 396 -16.19 8.88 -9.12
N ALA A 397 -15.04 9.53 -9.35
CA ALA A 397 -14.81 10.32 -10.55
C ALA A 397 -14.82 9.45 -11.81
N VAL A 398 -14.15 8.29 -11.79
CA VAL A 398 -14.18 7.31 -12.89
C VAL A 398 -15.60 6.83 -13.16
N GLN A 399 -16.37 6.49 -12.13
CA GLN A 399 -17.76 6.05 -12.33
C GLN A 399 -18.64 7.12 -12.97
N ARG A 400 -18.44 8.40 -12.60
CA ARG A 400 -19.15 9.52 -13.24
C ARG A 400 -18.78 9.68 -14.71
N ASP A 401 -17.51 9.49 -15.05
CA ASP A 401 -17.03 9.61 -16.43
C ASP A 401 -17.59 8.49 -17.31
N VAL A 402 -17.56 7.24 -16.82
CA VAL A 402 -18.19 6.10 -17.51
C VAL A 402 -19.69 6.33 -17.72
N GLN A 403 -20.40 6.89 -16.74
CA GLN A 403 -21.82 7.23 -16.88
C GLN A 403 -22.08 8.32 -17.93
N ARG A 404 -21.20 9.32 -18.02
CA ARG A 404 -21.29 10.37 -19.05
C ARG A 404 -21.13 9.77 -20.45
N MET A 405 -20.10 8.95 -20.65
CA MET A 405 -19.86 8.25 -21.93
C MET A 405 -21.07 7.42 -22.35
N GLN A 406 -21.66 6.63 -21.44
CA GLN A 406 -22.86 5.83 -21.73
C GLN A 406 -24.08 6.69 -22.10
N THR A 407 -24.24 7.84 -21.45
CA THR A 407 -25.35 8.76 -21.71
C THR A 407 -25.20 9.43 -23.08
N ASP A 408 -23.97 9.79 -23.45
CA ASP A 408 -23.66 10.41 -24.74
C ASP A 408 -23.78 9.41 -25.89
N GLU A 409 -23.38 8.15 -25.70
CA GLU A 409 -23.64 7.07 -26.66
C GLU A 409 -25.14 6.85 -26.89
N CYS A 410 -25.94 6.83 -25.82
CA CYS A 410 -27.40 6.71 -25.93
C CYS A 410 -28.01 7.90 -26.69
N ARG A 411 -27.55 9.13 -26.42
CA ARG A 411 -28.01 10.33 -27.14
C ARG A 411 -27.60 10.31 -28.61
N GLY A 412 -26.38 9.85 -28.93
CA GLY A 412 -25.91 9.68 -30.30
C GLY A 412 -26.67 8.60 -31.08
N ALA A 413 -27.01 7.48 -30.44
CA ALA A 413 -27.83 6.43 -31.02
C ALA A 413 -29.27 6.89 -31.30
N VAL A 414 -29.88 7.64 -30.36
CA VAL A 414 -31.22 8.22 -30.57
C VAL A 414 -31.20 9.27 -31.68
N GLY A 415 -30.16 10.10 -31.77
CA GLY A 415 -30.01 11.10 -32.83
C GLY A 415 -29.80 10.50 -34.23
N THR A 416 -29.15 9.35 -34.34
CA THR A 416 -28.98 8.64 -35.64
C THR A 416 -30.25 7.90 -36.06
N HIS A 417 -31.04 7.38 -35.12
CA HIS A 417 -32.35 6.80 -35.41
C HIS A 417 -33.42 7.84 -35.79
N THR A 418 -33.39 9.05 -35.23
CA THR A 418 -34.31 10.13 -35.64
C THR A 418 -33.95 10.74 -36.99
N VAL A 419 -32.66 10.83 -37.34
CA VAL A 419 -32.23 11.25 -38.70
C VAL A 419 -32.56 10.17 -39.73
N SER A 420 -32.37 8.88 -39.42
CA SER A 420 -32.77 7.80 -40.33
C SER A 420 -34.29 7.75 -40.55
N ALA A 421 -35.10 8.01 -39.51
CA ALA A 421 -36.55 8.09 -39.63
C ALA A 421 -37.02 9.32 -40.43
N ALA A 422 -36.32 10.46 -40.32
CA ALA A 422 -36.61 11.65 -41.13
C ALA A 422 -36.21 11.46 -42.61
N THR A 423 -35.13 10.70 -42.87
CA THR A 423 -34.67 10.42 -44.24
C THR A 423 -35.50 9.31 -44.93
N GLU A 424 -36.10 8.39 -44.17
CA GLU A 424 -37.03 7.39 -44.70
C GLU A 424 -38.42 7.97 -45.04
N THR A 425 -38.82 9.10 -44.45
CA THR A 425 -40.06 9.80 -44.85
C THR A 425 -39.95 10.57 -46.17
N ASP A 426 -38.75 11.01 -46.58
CA ASP A 426 -38.55 11.72 -47.86
C ASP A 426 -38.17 10.77 -49.02
N ALA A 427 -37.70 9.55 -48.74
CA ALA A 427 -37.28 8.59 -49.77
C ALA A 427 -38.42 7.70 -50.34
N ALA A 428 -39.67 7.90 -49.93
CA ALA A 428 -40.83 7.14 -50.42
C ALA A 428 -41.44 7.70 -51.73
N ALA A 429 -40.92 8.81 -52.28
CA ALA A 429 -41.48 9.46 -53.46
C ALA A 429 -40.45 9.64 -54.59
N THR A 430 -39.86 8.54 -55.09
CA THR A 430 -39.49 8.34 -56.52
C THR A 430 -38.70 7.04 -56.66
N ARG A 431 -39.33 6.00 -57.23
CA ARG A 431 -38.63 4.84 -57.80
C ARG A 431 -38.68 4.94 -59.32
N THR A 432 -37.51 4.97 -59.96
CA THR A 432 -37.30 4.39 -61.30
C THR A 432 -35.97 3.62 -61.27
N PRO A 433 -35.85 2.48 -61.98
CA PRO A 433 -34.70 1.59 -61.87
C PRO A 433 -33.67 1.89 -62.97
N ASP A 434 -32.38 1.87 -62.63
CA ASP A 434 -31.36 1.40 -63.58
C ASP A 434 -30.07 0.94 -62.86
N PRO A 435 -29.32 -0.01 -63.44
CA PRO A 435 -28.26 -0.76 -62.77
C PRO A 435 -26.84 -0.26 -63.14
N LEU A 436 -25.84 -0.84 -62.47
CA LEU A 436 -24.39 -0.77 -62.72
C LEU A 436 -23.64 0.41 -62.04
N ARG A 437 -23.05 0.11 -60.88
CA ARG A 437 -21.62 0.33 -60.60
C ARG A 437 -21.19 -0.40 -59.32
N GLU A 438 -20.17 -1.25 -59.45
CA GLU A 438 -19.49 -1.96 -58.36
C GLU A 438 -18.78 -0.98 -57.39
N PRO A 439 -18.63 -1.32 -56.10
CA PRO A 439 -17.85 -0.54 -55.14
C PRO A 439 -16.38 -1.00 -55.13
N LEU A 440 -15.45 -0.05 -55.24
CA LEU A 440 -14.04 -0.24 -54.91
C LEU A 440 -13.82 0.02 -53.42
N LEU A 441 -13.13 -0.93 -52.80
CA LEU A 441 -12.71 -1.02 -51.40
C LEU A 441 -11.94 0.23 -50.90
N GLU A 442 -12.28 0.69 -49.69
CA GLU A 442 -11.31 1.34 -48.80
C GLU A 442 -11.59 0.95 -47.35
N GLY A 443 -10.53 0.51 -46.67
CA GLY A 443 -10.57 -0.41 -45.52
C GLY A 443 -10.97 0.22 -44.19
N THR A 444 -11.80 -0.52 -43.44
CA THR A 444 -12.04 -0.31 -42.02
C THR A 444 -11.14 -1.25 -41.21
N GLY A 445 -10.25 -0.69 -40.40
CA GLY A 445 -9.54 -1.42 -39.35
C GLY A 445 -10.43 -1.61 -38.11
N PRO A 446 -10.30 -2.71 -37.36
CA PRO A 446 -11.01 -2.94 -36.11
C PRO A 446 -10.33 -2.15 -34.97
N ASP A 447 -11.06 -1.79 -33.91
CA ASP A 447 -10.59 -1.85 -32.49
C ASP A 447 -11.32 -0.97 -31.47
N VAL A 448 -12.30 -0.15 -31.84
CA VAL A 448 -12.99 0.71 -30.83
C VAL A 448 -14.17 0.00 -30.12
N ARG A 449 -14.73 -1.07 -30.70
CA ARG A 449 -15.95 -1.73 -30.17
C ARG A 449 -15.67 -2.82 -29.12
N ALA A 450 -14.42 -3.28 -28.98
CA ALA A 450 -14.09 -4.34 -28.03
C ALA A 450 -13.82 -3.83 -26.60
N ALA A 451 -13.43 -2.56 -26.43
CA ALA A 451 -13.10 -1.99 -25.12
C ALA A 451 -14.33 -1.71 -24.24
N ALA A 452 -15.44 -1.26 -24.85
CA ALA A 452 -16.67 -0.94 -24.13
C ALA A 452 -17.39 -2.18 -23.55
N ALA A 453 -17.25 -3.34 -24.20
CA ALA A 453 -17.86 -4.59 -23.74
C ALA A 453 -17.11 -5.26 -22.57
N VAL A 454 -15.81 -4.96 -22.39
CA VAL A 454 -14.97 -5.56 -21.35
C VAL A 454 -15.17 -4.88 -19.99
N ALA A 455 -15.46 -3.57 -19.96
CA ALA A 455 -15.70 -2.85 -18.71
C ALA A 455 -17.00 -3.28 -17.99
N ALA A 456 -17.98 -3.82 -18.72
CA ALA A 456 -19.25 -4.28 -18.15
C ALA A 456 -19.22 -5.75 -17.66
N CYS A 457 -18.24 -6.57 -18.10
CA CYS A 457 -18.25 -8.02 -17.90
C CYS A 457 -17.33 -8.52 -16.76
N CYS A 458 -16.44 -7.69 -16.20
CA CYS A 458 -15.45 -8.14 -15.21
C CYS A 458 -15.95 -8.22 -13.75
N CYS A 459 -17.25 -8.03 -13.47
CA CYS A 459 -17.82 -8.14 -12.12
C CYS A 459 -18.54 -9.48 -11.82
N SER A 460 -18.12 -10.61 -12.40
CA SER A 460 -18.73 -11.91 -12.05
C SER A 460 -17.76 -13.09 -11.94
N LYS A 461 -17.38 -13.43 -10.70
CA LYS A 461 -17.44 -14.76 -10.01
C LYS A 461 -16.25 -14.99 -9.08
N PRO A 462 -16.45 -15.61 -7.90
CA PRO A 462 -15.37 -16.15 -7.09
C PRO A 462 -14.90 -17.51 -7.65
N ALA A 463 -13.64 -17.84 -7.38
CA ALA A 463 -12.95 -19.04 -7.84
C ALA A 463 -13.60 -20.35 -7.34
N GLY A 464 -13.66 -21.34 -8.23
CA GLY A 464 -13.92 -22.74 -7.91
C GLY A 464 -13.28 -23.61 -8.99
N LEU A 465 -12.37 -24.50 -8.57
CA LEU A 465 -11.70 -25.52 -9.38
C LEU A 465 -12.66 -26.21 -10.36
N LEU A 466 -12.35 -26.21 -11.66
CA LEU A 466 -12.74 -27.31 -12.56
C LEU A 466 -11.65 -27.51 -13.61
N THR A 467 -11.27 -28.77 -13.71
CA THR A 467 -10.27 -29.42 -14.54
C THR A 467 -10.50 -29.25 -16.04
N SER A 468 -9.41 -29.43 -16.79
CA SER A 468 -9.37 -29.58 -18.25
C SER A 468 -10.37 -30.63 -18.74
N GLU A 469 -11.37 -30.21 -19.52
CA GLU A 469 -12.08 -30.97 -20.58
C GLU A 469 -13.43 -30.30 -20.89
N SER A 470 -13.47 -29.26 -21.75
CA SER A 470 -14.70 -28.88 -22.49
C SER A 470 -14.46 -27.79 -23.56
N LEU A 471 -13.36 -27.86 -24.31
CA LEU A 471 -13.02 -26.89 -25.36
C LEU A 471 -13.46 -27.31 -26.78
N GLN A 472 -14.50 -28.14 -26.90
CA GLN A 472 -14.84 -28.75 -28.20
C GLN A 472 -16.34 -28.91 -28.55
N ALA A 473 -17.27 -28.28 -27.81
CA ALA A 473 -18.70 -28.47 -28.08
C ALA A 473 -19.50 -27.15 -28.15
N ARG A 474 -19.03 -26.14 -28.89
CA ARG A 474 -19.81 -24.91 -29.10
C ARG A 474 -19.68 -24.29 -30.49
N ALA A 475 -19.55 -25.15 -31.50
CA ALA A 475 -19.64 -24.79 -32.90
C ALA A 475 -20.72 -25.66 -33.57
N GLU A 476 -21.99 -25.44 -33.21
CA GLU A 476 -23.18 -25.90 -33.96
C GLU A 476 -24.42 -25.46 -33.16
N ASP A 477 -24.97 -24.28 -33.49
CA ASP A 477 -26.42 -24.08 -33.66
C ASP A 477 -26.68 -22.60 -34.02
N ARG A 478 -26.66 -22.31 -35.33
CA ARG A 478 -27.31 -21.12 -35.90
C ARG A 478 -28.54 -21.61 -36.66
N GLY A 479 -29.70 -21.51 -36.05
CA GLY A 479 -30.96 -21.69 -36.78
C GLY A 479 -32.14 -22.08 -35.92
N SER A 480 -32.79 -21.11 -35.28
CA SER A 480 -34.26 -21.06 -35.27
C SER A 480 -34.77 -19.79 -34.58
N SER A 481 -35.66 -19.12 -35.29
CA SER A 481 -36.56 -18.10 -34.79
C SER A 481 -37.58 -18.74 -33.84
N SER A 482 -37.66 -18.25 -32.61
CA SER A 482 -38.89 -18.38 -31.81
C SER A 482 -39.01 -17.25 -30.80
N ARG A 483 -40.06 -16.43 -30.97
CA ARG A 483 -40.61 -15.52 -29.96
C ARG A 483 -40.88 -16.29 -28.66
N GLY A 484 -40.18 -15.94 -27.58
CA GLY A 484 -40.39 -16.47 -26.23
C GLY A 484 -40.45 -15.35 -25.20
N ARG A 485 -41.50 -15.38 -24.37
CA ARG A 485 -41.96 -14.40 -23.36
C ARG A 485 -40.87 -13.79 -22.45
N PRO A 486 -41.03 -12.53 -21.98
CA PRO A 486 -40.17 -11.93 -20.96
C PRO A 486 -40.67 -12.36 -19.58
N GLY A 487 -40.03 -13.37 -18.98
CA GLY A 487 -40.59 -13.91 -17.75
C GLY A 487 -39.66 -14.78 -16.92
N CYS A 488 -38.34 -14.55 -16.93
CA CYS A 488 -37.45 -15.11 -15.89
C CYS A 488 -36.03 -14.51 -15.86
N SER A 489 -35.81 -13.30 -16.37
CA SER A 489 -34.51 -12.59 -16.31
C SER A 489 -34.47 -11.45 -15.29
N SER A 490 -35.64 -11.03 -14.78
CA SER A 490 -35.77 -9.81 -13.97
C SER A 490 -35.17 -9.93 -12.57
N MET A 491 -35.27 -11.09 -11.90
CA MET A 491 -34.80 -11.22 -10.51
C MET A 491 -33.28 -11.37 -10.41
N ARG A 492 -32.63 -12.10 -11.32
CA ARG A 492 -31.15 -12.12 -11.39
C ARG A 492 -30.60 -10.77 -11.86
N GLY A 493 -31.26 -10.11 -12.81
CA GLY A 493 -30.90 -8.76 -13.24
C GLY A 493 -31.04 -7.71 -12.13
N ALA A 494 -32.12 -7.78 -11.34
CA ALA A 494 -32.35 -6.88 -10.21
C ALA A 494 -31.35 -7.11 -9.08
N VAL A 495 -31.08 -8.36 -8.72
CA VAL A 495 -30.04 -8.71 -7.72
C VAL A 495 -28.66 -8.26 -8.21
N GLN A 496 -28.37 -8.41 -9.50
CA GLN A 496 -27.09 -8.00 -10.09
C GLN A 496 -26.96 -6.47 -10.20
N CYS A 497 -28.05 -5.74 -10.47
CA CYS A 497 -28.09 -4.27 -10.41
C CYS A 497 -27.98 -3.74 -8.98
N VAL A 498 -28.65 -4.37 -8.01
CA VAL A 498 -28.56 -4.00 -6.59
C VAL A 498 -27.14 -4.28 -6.06
N TRP A 499 -26.57 -5.43 -6.40
CA TRP A 499 -25.19 -5.78 -6.07
C TRP A 499 -24.18 -4.84 -6.73
N GLN A 500 -24.39 -4.46 -8.00
CA GLN A 500 -23.56 -3.48 -8.68
C GLN A 500 -23.67 -2.09 -8.05
N SER A 501 -24.86 -1.63 -7.66
CA SER A 501 -25.04 -0.35 -6.96
C SER A 501 -24.44 -0.36 -5.55
N LEU A 502 -24.55 -1.48 -4.82
CA LEU A 502 -23.91 -1.68 -3.52
C LEU A 502 -22.37 -1.63 -3.67
N CYS A 503 -21.79 -2.42 -4.58
CA CYS A 503 -20.35 -2.40 -4.83
C CYS A 503 -19.85 -1.04 -5.35
N ARG A 504 -20.68 -0.29 -6.08
CA ARG A 504 -20.31 1.00 -6.71
C ARG A 504 -20.36 2.18 -5.74
N TYR A 505 -21.25 2.18 -4.74
CA TYR A 505 -21.41 3.34 -3.83
C TYR A 505 -21.39 2.98 -2.35
N THR A 506 -21.99 1.87 -1.92
CA THR A 506 -22.07 1.56 -0.47
C THR A 506 -20.78 0.97 0.07
N LEU A 507 -20.06 0.15 -0.71
CA LEU A 507 -18.77 -0.40 -0.29
C LEU A 507 -17.69 0.69 -0.16
N PRO A 508 -17.49 1.61 -1.14
CA PRO A 508 -16.58 2.73 -0.97
C PRO A 508 -16.97 3.65 0.20
N ALA A 509 -18.27 3.92 0.38
CA ALA A 509 -18.75 4.73 1.50
C ALA A 509 -18.49 4.07 2.86
N ALA A 510 -18.72 2.75 2.98
CA ALA A 510 -18.42 2.00 4.19
C ALA A 510 -16.92 2.02 4.52
N ILE A 511 -16.05 1.84 3.51
CA ILE A 511 -14.59 1.93 3.68
C ILE A 511 -14.17 3.29 4.22
N VAL A 512 -14.71 4.38 3.65
CA VAL A 512 -14.39 5.74 4.14
C VAL A 512 -14.92 5.96 5.55
N VAL A 513 -16.16 5.57 5.84
CA VAL A 513 -16.75 5.77 7.18
C VAL A 513 -15.99 4.98 8.24
N ILE A 514 -15.63 3.72 7.95
CA ILE A 514 -14.87 2.87 8.86
C ILE A 514 -13.45 3.41 9.03
N GLY A 515 -12.74 3.71 7.93
CA GLY A 515 -11.38 4.24 7.96
C GLY A 515 -11.28 5.59 8.69
N VAL A 516 -12.19 6.52 8.39
CA VAL A 516 -12.24 7.84 9.06
C VAL A 516 -12.68 7.69 10.52
N GLY A 517 -13.61 6.79 10.82
CA GLY A 517 -14.04 6.51 12.19
C GLY A 517 -12.90 6.02 13.07
N PHE A 518 -12.12 5.04 12.59
CA PHE A 518 -10.93 4.55 13.30
C PHE A 518 -9.85 5.63 13.44
N SER A 519 -9.64 6.45 12.41
CA SER A 519 -8.72 7.59 12.45
C SER A 519 -9.04 8.60 13.53
N ILE A 520 -10.30 9.02 13.64
CA ILE A 520 -10.68 10.06 14.59
C ILE A 520 -10.46 9.57 16.02
N ALA A 521 -10.80 8.31 16.29
CA ALA A 521 -10.57 7.69 17.60
C ALA A 521 -9.07 7.57 17.93
N GLY A 522 -8.26 7.08 16.99
CA GLY A 522 -6.81 6.96 17.20
C GLY A 522 -6.10 8.30 17.31
N LEU A 523 -6.53 9.31 16.54
CA LEU A 523 -5.99 10.66 16.62
C LEU A 523 -6.27 11.30 17.98
N TYR A 524 -7.47 11.09 18.54
CA TYR A 524 -7.82 11.60 19.87
C TYR A 524 -6.92 11.01 20.95
N VAL A 525 -6.72 9.69 20.96
CA VAL A 525 -5.84 9.01 21.93
C VAL A 525 -4.38 9.41 21.74
N GLY A 526 -3.86 9.33 20.51
CA GLY A 526 -2.47 9.68 20.23
C GLY A 526 -2.15 11.15 20.55
N PHE A 527 -3.11 12.06 20.35
CA PHE A 527 -2.94 13.46 20.73
C PHE A 527 -2.90 13.66 22.25
N LEU A 528 -3.76 12.97 23.00
CA LEU A 528 -3.75 13.04 24.47
C LEU A 528 -2.44 12.49 25.05
N ASP A 529 -1.94 11.38 24.51
CA ASP A 529 -0.68 10.76 24.96
C ASP A 529 0.57 11.56 24.54
N LEU A 530 0.47 12.33 23.47
CA LEU A 530 1.52 13.28 23.08
C LEU A 530 1.52 14.49 24.02
N MET A 531 0.34 15.01 24.36
CA MET A 531 0.19 16.14 25.27
C MET A 531 0.67 15.79 26.68
N SER A 532 0.33 14.60 27.21
CA SER A 532 0.83 14.14 28.51
C SER A 532 2.36 14.01 28.52
N TYR A 533 2.94 13.44 27.46
CA TYR A 533 4.39 13.33 27.34
C TYR A 533 5.10 14.69 27.30
N LEU A 534 4.53 15.68 26.60
CA LEU A 534 5.08 17.03 26.57
C LEU A 534 4.95 17.75 27.92
N ASP A 535 3.92 17.43 28.71
CA ASP A 535 3.70 17.99 30.05
C ASP A 535 4.67 17.37 31.08
N ASP A 536 4.88 16.05 31.03
CA ASP A 536 5.82 15.33 31.90
C ASP A 536 7.29 15.65 31.55
N GLY A 537 7.59 15.88 30.26
CA GLY A 537 8.91 16.29 29.76
C GLY A 537 9.41 17.66 30.26
N GLY A 538 8.58 18.39 31.02
CA GLY A 538 8.96 19.63 31.70
C GLY A 538 9.59 19.44 33.09
N THR A 539 9.64 18.23 33.65
CA THR A 539 10.09 18.02 35.05
C THR A 539 11.21 16.99 35.28
N GLU A 540 11.65 16.22 34.28
CA GLU A 540 12.74 15.22 34.46
C GLU A 540 14.13 15.68 34.00
N ALA A 541 14.48 16.94 34.30
CA ALA A 541 15.86 17.43 34.18
C ALA A 541 16.47 17.81 35.54
N ALA A 542 16.30 16.97 36.58
CA ALA A 542 17.18 16.88 37.76
C ALA A 542 16.63 15.90 38.81
N GLY A 543 16.99 14.62 38.69
CA GLY A 543 16.78 13.65 39.78
C GLY A 543 17.91 12.63 39.77
N PRO A 544 18.74 12.51 40.83
CA PRO A 544 19.74 11.46 40.89
C PRO A 544 19.04 10.09 41.00
N PRO A 545 19.67 9.00 40.51
CA PRO A 545 19.06 7.68 40.56
C PRO A 545 18.78 7.26 42.02
N PRO A 546 17.69 6.51 42.28
CA PRO A 546 17.37 6.06 43.63
C PRO A 546 18.50 5.18 44.16
N ALA A 547 19.09 5.63 45.28
CA ALA A 547 20.11 4.91 46.01
C ALA A 547 19.57 3.55 46.49
N SER A 548 20.23 2.47 46.09
CA SER A 548 20.03 1.16 46.68
C SER A 548 20.52 1.18 48.14
N SER A 549 19.59 1.15 49.08
CA SER A 549 19.78 0.78 50.49
C SER A 549 18.47 0.08 50.89
N ALA A 550 18.42 -1.09 51.53
CA ALA A 550 19.29 -1.77 52.48
C ALA A 550 19.09 -3.30 52.29
N SER A 551 20.10 -4.17 52.40
CA SER A 551 20.74 -4.65 53.64
C SER A 551 19.78 -5.18 54.73
N ILE A 552 19.66 -6.52 54.79
CA ILE A 552 19.84 -7.39 55.97
C ILE A 552 18.86 -7.29 57.18
N ARG A 553 18.08 -8.39 57.37
CA ARG A 553 17.71 -9.16 58.61
C ARG A 553 16.26 -9.67 58.48
N ALA A 554 15.90 -10.90 58.82
CA ALA A 554 16.51 -11.94 59.65
C ALA A 554 16.21 -13.34 59.11
#